data_AF-A0A7I4Y349-F1
#
_entry.id   AF-A0A7I4Y349-F1
#
_cell.length_a   1.000
_cell.length_b   1.000
_cell.length_c   1.000
_cell.angle_alpha   90.00
_cell.angle_beta   90.00
_cell.angle_gamma   90.00
#
_symmetry.space_group_name_H-M   'P 1'
#
loop_
_entity.id
_entity.type
_entity.pdbx_description
1 polymer ?
#
loop_
_entity_poly.entity_id
_entity_poly.type
_entity_poly.pdbx_seq_one_letter_code
_entity_poly.pdbx_strand_id
1 'polypeptide(L)'
;MVSFDTITYHLYGDIFFIAPTFIPTKNSPYLINHFILSIIQIIDLIAVVFSLPVVLLHNYCLTKSAIFHPNLVRIAQVYLSGNYFAIISRLTTHLYQVGVLHFDDRNNCLKILLFIVSIIRSYFLMSTVVFLVEVIIERTFAFYFVVDYEKKPRLWISTGILAATLPLTFLVTIMMLIRIIPIKIIIIADCVMTMLFLIIFVVLYRLNVLRLHELRAGMAHSKTKNTLSIKFQLLENVKVMRLVMIAFSVGSILTFIGIGLFALALLVYYDQPEARQLCLVLLDLLVALSTAVGFFAFLLIFNEWRQAIGEWPLALKLCHILRIQLNEPCQSIDDHRGATDHYFNQLRQAWE
;
A
#
# COMPACT_ATOMS: atom_id res chain seq x y z
N MET A 1 25.41 9.69 30.40
CA MET A 1 24.46 10.75 29.99
C MET A 1 24.56 10.90 28.48
N VAL A 2 24.05 9.91 27.75
CA VAL A 2 23.90 9.94 26.28
C VAL A 2 22.39 9.87 26.10
N SER A 3 21.74 11.03 26.06
CA SER A 3 20.31 11.18 26.40
C SER A 3 19.61 11.95 25.31
N PHE A 4 18.51 11.40 24.77
CA PHE A 4 17.44 12.07 23.99
C PHE A 4 17.76 12.80 22.67
N ASP A 5 19.00 13.24 22.42
CA ASP A 5 19.32 14.24 21.38
C ASP A 5 19.39 13.72 19.93
N THR A 6 19.36 12.41 19.70
CA THR A 6 19.61 11.85 18.35
C THR A 6 18.39 11.77 17.43
N ILE A 7 17.17 12.03 17.94
CA ILE A 7 15.94 12.04 17.12
C ILE A 7 14.99 13.19 17.46
N THR A 8 15.28 13.92 18.53
CA THR A 8 14.43 15.01 19.02
C THR A 8 15.08 16.29 18.57
N TYR A 9 14.40 17.06 17.74
CA TYR A 9 14.92 18.28 17.15
C TYR A 9 14.18 19.48 17.72
N HIS A 10 14.95 20.54 17.98
CA HIS A 10 14.41 21.82 18.38
C HIS A 10 13.95 22.60 17.14
N LEU A 11 12.66 22.96 17.09
CA LEU A 11 12.09 23.70 15.97
C LEU A 11 12.14 25.21 16.20
N TYR A 12 11.49 25.68 17.27
CA TYR A 12 11.43 27.09 17.68
C TYR A 12 10.82 27.20 19.09
N GLY A 13 11.28 28.12 19.94
CA GLY A 13 10.76 28.30 21.31
C GLY A 13 10.95 27.06 22.19
N ASP A 14 9.90 26.55 22.82
CA ASP A 14 9.93 25.30 23.61
C ASP A 14 9.40 24.07 22.81
N ILE A 15 9.28 24.19 21.49
CA ILE A 15 8.69 23.15 20.64
C ILE A 15 9.78 22.18 20.14
N PHE A 16 9.68 20.94 20.60
CA PHE A 16 10.49 19.81 20.16
C PHE A 16 9.68 18.86 19.30
N PHE A 17 10.29 18.30 18.25
CA PHE A 17 9.67 17.28 17.42
C PHE A 17 10.54 16.04 17.26
N ILE A 18 9.91 14.91 16.95
CA ILE A 18 10.61 13.65 16.73
C ILE A 18 10.76 13.41 15.22
N ALA A 19 12.00 13.29 14.75
CA ALA A 19 12.29 12.74 13.42
C ALA A 19 12.81 11.31 13.63
N PRO A 20 12.08 10.26 13.21
CA PRO A 20 12.52 8.88 13.40
C PRO A 20 13.59 8.52 12.35
N THR A 21 14.69 9.25 12.32
CA THR A 21 15.74 9.13 11.31
C THR A 21 16.98 8.53 11.94
N PHE A 22 17.61 7.57 11.25
CA PHE A 22 18.98 7.16 11.53
C PHE A 22 19.93 8.36 11.49
N ILE A 23 20.94 8.39 12.35
CA ILE A 23 22.06 9.33 12.25
C ILE A 23 23.34 8.49 12.30
N PRO A 24 24.22 8.56 11.29
CA PRO A 24 25.50 7.86 11.35
C PRO A 24 26.34 8.46 12.49
N THR A 25 26.49 7.72 13.58
CA THR A 25 27.46 8.03 14.61
C THR A 25 28.84 7.68 14.07
N LYS A 26 29.55 8.69 13.55
CA LYS A 26 30.92 8.60 13.01
C LYS A 26 31.95 7.96 13.98
N ASN A 27 31.60 7.80 15.26
CA ASN A 27 32.48 7.36 16.34
C ASN A 27 31.95 6.11 17.09
N SER A 28 31.18 5.21 16.47
CA SER A 28 30.91 3.91 17.13
C SER A 28 32.14 2.99 17.00
N PRO A 29 32.62 2.38 18.10
CA PRO A 29 33.77 1.47 18.08
C PRO A 29 33.50 0.12 17.35
N TYR A 30 32.31 -0.08 16.78
CA TYR A 30 31.89 -1.32 16.15
C TYR A 30 31.73 -1.17 14.63
N LEU A 31 32.86 -1.22 13.90
CA LEU A 31 32.94 -1.10 12.44
C LEU A 31 32.02 -2.10 11.69
N ILE A 32 31.81 -3.30 12.23
CA ILE A 32 30.99 -4.36 11.63
C ILE A 32 29.49 -3.98 11.63
N ASN A 33 29.00 -3.39 12.70
CA ASN A 33 27.60 -2.94 12.80
C ASN A 33 27.34 -1.81 11.80
N HIS A 34 28.30 -0.90 11.63
CA HIS A 34 28.22 0.16 10.63
C HIS A 34 28.15 -0.40 9.20
N PHE A 35 28.98 -1.40 8.87
CA PHE A 35 28.98 -2.02 7.55
C PHE A 35 27.64 -2.70 7.22
N ILE A 36 27.08 -3.47 8.17
CA ILE A 36 25.77 -4.12 8.00
C ILE A 36 24.67 -3.08 7.79
N LEU A 37 24.65 -2.02 8.61
CA LEU A 37 23.67 -0.93 8.47
C LEU A 37 23.77 -0.22 7.12
N SER A 38 24.99 0.02 6.62
CA SER A 38 25.20 0.61 5.29
C SER A 38 24.68 -0.29 4.17
N ILE A 39 24.89 -1.61 4.24
CA ILE A 39 24.33 -2.54 3.25
C ILE A 39 22.80 -2.48 3.25
N ILE A 40 22.17 -2.56 4.43
CA ILE A 40 20.70 -2.54 4.51
C ILE A 40 20.15 -1.21 3.98
N GLN A 41 20.84 -0.09 4.20
CA GLN A 41 20.45 1.21 3.64
C GLN A 41 20.55 1.28 2.12
N ILE A 42 21.57 0.65 1.52
CA ILE A 42 21.68 0.56 0.06
C ILE A 42 20.52 -0.28 -0.49
N ILE A 43 20.19 -1.40 0.16
CA ILE A 43 19.05 -2.25 -0.24
C ILE A 43 17.73 -1.47 -0.10
N ASP A 44 17.53 -0.75 1.00
CA ASP A 44 16.36 0.11 1.22
C ASP A 44 16.25 1.18 0.12
N LEU A 45 17.35 1.87 -0.22
CA LEU A 45 17.35 2.87 -1.28
C LEU A 45 16.96 2.27 -2.64
N ILE A 46 17.51 1.10 -2.98
CA ILE A 46 17.16 0.38 -4.21
C ILE A 46 15.67 0.02 -4.21
N ALA A 47 15.15 -0.50 -3.08
CA ALA A 47 13.74 -0.85 -2.93
C ALA A 47 12.82 0.38 -3.05
N VAL A 48 13.20 1.51 -2.44
CA VAL A 48 12.45 2.77 -2.53
C VAL A 48 12.43 3.30 -3.96
N VAL A 49 13.56 3.28 -4.68
CA VAL A 49 13.60 3.69 -6.10
C VAL A 49 12.75 2.75 -6.97
N PHE A 50 12.81 1.45 -6.74
CA PHE A 50 11.98 0.47 -7.45
C PHE A 50 10.49 0.60 -7.14
N SER A 51 10.13 1.09 -5.95
CA SER A 51 8.73 1.28 -5.57
C SER A 51 8.01 2.35 -6.40
N LEU A 52 8.72 3.32 -6.99
CA LEU A 52 8.14 4.36 -7.84
C LEU A 52 7.39 3.79 -9.07
N PRO A 53 8.05 3.05 -9.99
CA PRO A 53 7.35 2.47 -11.13
C PRO A 53 6.30 1.43 -10.71
N VAL A 54 6.54 0.73 -9.60
CA VAL A 54 5.59 -0.24 -9.05
C VAL A 54 4.29 0.43 -8.63
N VAL A 55 4.34 1.54 -7.88
CA VAL A 55 3.15 2.27 -7.43
C VAL A 55 2.36 2.83 -8.62
N LEU A 56 3.05 3.30 -9.66
CA LEU A 56 2.41 3.76 -10.89
C LEU A 56 1.66 2.63 -11.58
N LEU A 57 2.31 1.47 -11.75
CA LEU A 57 1.71 0.31 -12.38
C LEU A 57 0.55 -0.24 -11.56
N HIS A 58 0.67 -0.25 -10.23
CA HIS A 58 -0.37 -0.67 -9.30
C HIS A 58 -1.65 0.18 -9.46
N ASN A 59 -1.50 1.51 -9.49
CA ASN A 59 -2.63 2.42 -9.69
C ASN A 59 -3.27 2.27 -11.08
N TYR A 60 -2.46 2.04 -12.12
CA TYR A 60 -2.94 1.77 -13.47
C TYR A 60 -3.77 0.48 -13.52
N CYS A 61 -3.25 -0.63 -12.97
CA CYS A 61 -3.95 -1.90 -12.92
C CYS A 61 -5.26 -1.82 -12.12
N LEU A 62 -5.27 -1.12 -10.97
CA LEU A 62 -6.49 -0.90 -10.19
C LEU A 62 -7.56 -0.13 -10.96
N THR A 63 -7.16 0.88 -11.75
CA THR A 63 -8.10 1.66 -12.58
C THR A 63 -8.74 0.80 -13.67
N LYS A 64 -7.99 -0.19 -14.19
CA LYS A 64 -8.44 -1.07 -15.26
C LYS A 64 -9.21 -2.29 -14.78
N SER A 65 -9.01 -2.73 -13.54
CA SER A 65 -9.66 -3.94 -13.03
C SER A 65 -11.14 -3.70 -12.73
N ALA A 66 -12.00 -4.62 -13.16
CA ALA A 66 -13.43 -4.60 -12.84
C ALA A 66 -13.78 -5.42 -11.58
N ILE A 67 -12.78 -6.05 -10.97
CA ILE A 67 -12.92 -7.00 -9.85
C ILE A 67 -13.41 -6.32 -8.58
N PHE A 68 -12.95 -5.10 -8.32
CA PHE A 68 -13.22 -4.38 -7.09
C PHE A 68 -14.24 -3.27 -7.34
N HIS A 69 -15.19 -3.15 -6.41
CA HIS A 69 -16.14 -2.05 -6.43
C HIS A 69 -15.41 -0.68 -6.42
N PRO A 70 -15.89 0.34 -7.17
CA PRO A 70 -15.22 1.64 -7.30
C PRO A 70 -14.87 2.34 -5.98
N ASN A 71 -15.66 2.15 -4.93
CA ASN A 71 -15.35 2.70 -3.60
C ASN A 71 -14.05 2.14 -3.02
N LEU A 72 -13.85 0.82 -3.09
CA LEU A 72 -12.64 0.18 -2.59
C LEU A 72 -11.43 0.53 -3.45
N VAL A 73 -11.60 0.58 -4.77
CA VAL A 73 -10.55 1.02 -5.71
C VAL A 73 -10.09 2.42 -5.37
N ARG A 74 -11.03 3.36 -5.16
CA ARG A 74 -10.70 4.74 -4.84
C ARG A 74 -9.98 4.87 -3.50
N ILE A 75 -10.42 4.15 -2.46
CA ILE A 75 -9.73 4.11 -1.17
C ILE A 75 -8.29 3.63 -1.39
N ALA A 76 -8.08 2.47 -2.03
CA ALA A 76 -6.75 1.94 -2.30
C ALA A 76 -5.86 2.90 -3.11
N GLN A 77 -6.41 3.55 -4.15
CA GLN A 77 -5.69 4.49 -5.00
C GLN A 77 -5.22 5.74 -4.24
N VAL A 78 -5.98 6.25 -3.27
CA VAL A 78 -5.57 7.40 -2.46
C VAL A 78 -4.32 7.04 -1.64
N TYR A 79 -4.30 5.88 -0.99
CA TYR A 79 -3.13 5.44 -0.21
C TYR A 79 -1.93 5.11 -1.09
N LEU A 80 -2.15 4.43 -2.22
CA LEU A 80 -1.08 4.15 -3.19
C LEU A 80 -0.51 5.42 -3.80
N SER A 81 -1.34 6.40 -4.15
CA SER A 81 -0.87 7.70 -4.63
C SER A 81 -0.16 8.48 -3.52
N GLY A 82 -0.62 8.34 -2.27
CA GLY A 82 0.05 8.84 -1.08
C GLY A 82 1.50 8.35 -0.94
N ASN A 83 1.78 7.11 -1.36
CA ASN A 83 3.14 6.56 -1.31
C ASN A 83 4.14 7.38 -2.13
N TYR A 84 3.75 8.14 -3.16
CA TYR A 84 4.70 9.04 -3.83
C TYR A 84 5.29 10.09 -2.88
N PHE A 85 4.45 10.68 -2.03
CA PHE A 85 4.90 11.64 -1.01
C PHE A 85 5.74 10.95 0.06
N ALA A 86 5.39 9.71 0.44
CA ALA A 86 6.19 8.90 1.37
C ALA A 86 7.58 8.55 0.79
N ILE A 87 7.66 8.26 -0.50
CA ILE A 87 8.92 7.98 -1.21
C ILE A 87 9.78 9.24 -1.26
N ILE A 88 9.21 10.39 -1.65
CA ILE A 88 9.93 11.67 -1.67
C ILE A 88 10.46 12.04 -0.28
N SER A 89 9.63 11.86 0.76
CA SER A 89 10.02 12.13 2.14
C SER A 89 11.13 11.18 2.61
N ARG A 90 11.08 9.90 2.22
CA ARG A 90 12.14 8.91 2.51
C ARG A 90 13.44 9.23 1.78
N LEU A 91 13.40 9.57 0.49
CA LEU A 91 14.58 9.99 -0.27
C LEU A 91 15.23 11.24 0.35
N THR A 92 14.43 12.22 0.76
CA THR A 92 14.93 13.43 1.44
C THR A 92 15.57 13.08 2.79
N THR A 93 14.93 12.19 3.56
CA THR A 93 15.46 11.69 4.84
C THR A 93 16.77 10.90 4.63
N HIS A 94 16.89 10.16 3.54
CA HIS A 94 18.09 9.40 3.21
C HIS A 94 19.27 10.33 2.87
N LEU A 95 19.04 11.42 2.14
CA LEU A 95 20.07 12.44 1.88
C LEU A 95 20.62 13.07 3.17
N TYR A 96 19.75 13.22 4.18
CA TYR A 96 20.18 13.61 5.52
C TYR A 96 21.02 12.51 6.19
N GLN A 97 20.57 11.25 6.13
CA GLN A 97 21.25 10.10 6.73
C GLN A 97 22.67 9.89 6.18
N VAL A 98 22.90 10.13 4.89
CA VAL A 98 24.22 9.99 4.26
C VAL A 98 25.11 11.22 4.53
N GLY A 99 24.58 12.28 5.14
CA GLY A 99 25.31 13.50 5.45
C GLY A 99 25.49 14.44 4.25
N VAL A 100 24.78 14.21 3.14
CA VAL A 100 24.74 15.12 1.98
C VAL A 100 24.09 16.44 2.39
N LEU A 101 23.01 16.37 3.16
CA LEU A 101 22.36 17.53 3.77
C LEU A 101 22.86 17.68 5.21
N HIS A 102 23.72 18.67 5.47
CA HIS A 102 24.11 19.05 6.83
C HIS A 102 23.14 20.09 7.38
N PHE A 103 22.36 19.73 8.39
CA PHE A 103 21.43 20.62 9.08
C PHE A 103 22.21 21.31 10.22
N ASP A 104 22.95 22.38 9.90
CA ASP A 104 23.59 23.24 10.92
C ASP A 104 22.51 23.95 11.74
N ASP A 105 22.74 24.16 13.03
CA ASP A 105 21.78 24.74 13.96
C ASP A 105 21.34 26.16 13.56
N ARG A 106 22.13 26.82 12.70
CA ARG A 106 21.87 28.14 12.14
C ARG A 106 20.89 28.18 10.96
N ASN A 107 20.60 27.05 10.32
CA ASN A 107 19.78 27.02 9.11
C ASN A 107 18.32 26.62 9.40
N ASN A 108 17.51 27.62 9.77
CA ASN A 108 16.08 27.44 10.07
C ASN A 108 15.29 26.81 8.92
N CYS A 109 15.67 27.06 7.65
CA CYS A 109 14.97 26.52 6.49
C CYS A 109 15.11 24.99 6.41
N LEU A 110 16.34 24.48 6.62
CA LEU A 110 16.60 23.04 6.65
C LEU A 110 15.87 22.38 7.83
N LYS A 111 15.86 22.98 9.02
CA LYS A 111 15.09 22.43 10.17
C LYS A 111 13.59 22.30 9.86
N ILE A 112 12.99 23.31 9.24
CA ILE A 112 11.59 23.29 8.80
C ILE A 112 11.36 22.18 7.75
N LEU A 113 12.28 22.01 6.80
CA LEU A 113 12.20 20.95 5.80
C LEU A 113 12.21 19.56 6.46
N LEU A 114 13.12 19.31 7.41
CA LEU A 114 13.19 18.03 8.14
C LEU A 114 11.90 17.76 8.93
N PHE A 115 11.32 18.80 9.54
CA PHE A 115 10.04 18.71 10.23
C PHE A 115 8.91 18.32 9.28
N ILE A 116 8.77 18.99 8.13
CA ILE A 116 7.74 18.68 7.13
C ILE A 116 7.90 17.26 6.60
N VAL A 117 9.12 16.86 6.26
CA VAL A 117 9.43 15.50 5.79
C VAL A 117 9.08 14.46 6.85
N SER A 118 9.36 14.74 8.12
CA SER A 118 9.02 13.86 9.24
C SER A 118 7.52 13.74 9.47
N ILE A 119 6.76 14.83 9.28
CA ILE A 119 5.29 14.84 9.30
C ILE A 119 4.75 13.95 8.19
N ILE A 120 5.17 14.18 6.94
CA ILE A 120 4.71 13.42 5.78
C ILE A 120 4.97 11.94 5.99
N ARG A 121 6.18 11.58 6.44
CA ARG A 121 6.56 10.17 6.64
C ARG A 121 5.75 9.51 7.76
N SER A 122 5.64 10.17 8.91
CA SER A 122 4.87 9.65 10.04
C SER A 122 3.39 9.54 9.72
N TYR A 123 2.85 10.49 8.95
CA TYR A 123 1.48 10.48 8.48
C TYR A 123 1.18 9.23 7.65
N PHE A 124 2.02 8.93 6.65
CA PHE A 124 1.81 7.75 5.82
C PHE A 124 2.01 6.43 6.57
N LEU A 125 2.91 6.38 7.56
CA LEU A 125 3.03 5.22 8.45
C LEU A 125 1.73 5.01 9.26
N MET A 126 1.19 6.04 9.90
CA MET A 126 -0.06 5.96 10.68
C MET A 126 -1.27 5.64 9.79
N SER A 127 -1.30 6.20 8.59
CA SER A 127 -2.30 5.94 7.57
C SER A 127 -2.44 4.44 7.22
N THR A 128 -1.41 3.61 7.38
CA THR A 128 -1.51 2.17 7.09
C THR A 128 -2.52 1.44 7.99
N VAL A 129 -2.61 1.79 9.27
CA VAL A 129 -3.59 1.23 10.21
C VAL A 129 -4.99 1.72 9.86
N VAL A 130 -5.09 3.01 9.47
CA VAL A 130 -6.36 3.65 9.12
C VAL A 130 -6.93 3.08 7.82
N PHE A 131 -6.09 2.76 6.83
CA PHE A 131 -6.51 2.05 5.62
C PHE A 131 -7.28 0.75 5.94
N LEU A 132 -6.86 -0.01 6.96
CA LEU A 132 -7.56 -1.23 7.37
C LEU A 132 -8.99 -0.94 7.84
N VAL A 133 -9.20 0.12 8.64
CA VAL A 133 -10.56 0.47 9.09
C VAL A 133 -11.45 0.93 7.95
N GLU A 134 -10.89 1.67 6.98
CA GLU A 134 -11.63 2.13 5.82
C GLU A 134 -12.12 0.98 4.95
N VAL A 135 -11.28 -0.04 4.76
CA VAL A 135 -11.67 -1.27 4.06
C VAL A 135 -12.81 -1.99 4.80
N ILE A 136 -12.76 -2.07 6.13
CA ILE A 136 -13.84 -2.67 6.93
C ILE A 136 -15.15 -1.89 6.78
N ILE A 137 -15.10 -0.56 6.89
CA ILE A 137 -16.28 0.30 6.77
C ILE A 137 -16.90 0.15 5.38
N GLU A 138 -16.07 0.20 4.33
CA GLU A 138 -16.53 0.05 2.95
C GLU A 138 -17.15 -1.35 2.70
N ARG A 139 -16.52 -2.42 3.21
CA ARG A 139 -17.09 -3.78 3.13
C ARG A 139 -18.37 -3.94 3.94
N THR A 140 -18.50 -3.22 5.05
CA THR A 140 -19.72 -3.20 5.88
C THR A 140 -20.87 -2.55 5.11
N PHE A 141 -20.62 -1.45 4.40
CA PHE A 141 -21.60 -0.86 3.49
C PHE A 141 -22.00 -1.79 2.36
N ALA A 142 -21.04 -2.52 1.76
CA ALA A 142 -21.32 -3.52 0.74
C ALA A 142 -22.23 -4.65 1.26
N PHE A 143 -22.03 -5.09 2.51
CA PHE A 143 -22.87 -6.10 3.16
C PHE A 143 -24.32 -5.60 3.39
N TYR A 144 -24.48 -4.37 3.89
CA TYR A 144 -25.80 -3.80 4.15
C TYR A 144 -26.57 -3.50 2.86
N PHE A 145 -25.88 -3.00 1.82
CA PHE A 145 -26.49 -2.57 0.57
C PHE A 145 -26.41 -3.58 -0.57
N VAL A 146 -26.27 -4.88 -0.26
CA VAL A 146 -26.01 -5.97 -1.23
C VAL A 146 -26.90 -5.96 -2.49
N VAL A 147 -28.16 -5.52 -2.38
CA VAL A 147 -29.14 -5.53 -3.48
C VAL A 147 -28.73 -4.59 -4.63
N ASP A 148 -28.19 -3.42 -4.30
CA ASP A 148 -27.93 -2.34 -5.25
C ASP A 148 -26.52 -1.77 -5.18
N TYR A 149 -25.63 -2.34 -4.33
CA TYR A 149 -24.27 -1.82 -4.15
C TYR A 149 -23.49 -1.86 -5.47
N GLU A 150 -23.43 -3.02 -6.12
CA GLU A 150 -22.70 -3.18 -7.39
C GLU A 150 -23.31 -2.40 -8.57
N LYS A 151 -24.59 -2.00 -8.47
CA LYS A 151 -25.28 -1.25 -9.54
C LYS A 151 -25.06 0.25 -9.44
N LYS A 152 -24.83 0.77 -8.24
CA LYS A 152 -24.72 2.20 -7.98
C LYS A 152 -23.36 2.47 -7.33
N PRO A 153 -22.45 3.20 -8.00
CA PRO A 153 -21.07 3.35 -7.52
C PRO A 153 -20.97 4.10 -6.18
N ARG A 154 -22.01 4.85 -5.77
CA ARG A 154 -22.14 5.52 -4.45
C ARG A 154 -20.81 6.11 -3.96
N LEU A 155 -20.14 6.87 -4.84
CA LEU A 155 -18.80 7.41 -4.58
C LEU A 155 -18.75 8.34 -3.36
N TRP A 156 -19.90 8.84 -2.90
CA TRP A 156 -20.03 9.58 -1.66
C TRP A 156 -19.61 8.76 -0.42
N ILE A 157 -19.71 7.42 -0.45
CA ILE A 157 -19.28 6.55 0.65
C ILE A 157 -17.76 6.64 0.80
N SER A 158 -17.01 6.37 -0.29
CA SER A 158 -15.55 6.48 -0.27
C SER A 158 -15.08 7.92 -0.02
N THR A 159 -15.74 8.93 -0.61
CA THR A 159 -15.42 10.34 -0.30
C THR A 159 -15.60 10.65 1.18
N GLY A 160 -16.73 10.24 1.77
CA GLY A 160 -17.05 10.54 3.17
C GLY A 160 -16.10 9.87 4.15
N ILE A 161 -15.74 8.61 3.87
CA ILE A 161 -14.72 7.87 4.64
C ILE A 161 -13.40 8.65 4.61
N LEU A 162 -12.85 8.91 3.42
CA LEU A 162 -11.56 9.58 3.25
C LEU A 162 -11.55 11.02 3.80
N ALA A 163 -12.65 11.75 3.64
CA ALA A 163 -12.78 13.12 4.14
C ALA A 163 -12.78 13.20 5.68
N ALA A 164 -13.22 12.13 6.35
CA ALA A 164 -13.19 12.05 7.81
C ALA A 164 -11.86 11.50 8.33
N THR A 165 -11.35 10.43 7.71
CA THR A 165 -10.17 9.71 8.21
C THR A 165 -8.87 10.46 7.93
N LEU A 166 -8.65 10.97 6.71
CA LEU A 166 -7.37 11.59 6.35
C LEU A 166 -7.02 12.83 7.20
N PRO A 167 -7.94 13.78 7.46
CA PRO A 167 -7.64 14.92 8.33
C PRO A 167 -7.45 14.50 9.79
N LEU A 168 -8.21 13.51 10.26
CA LEU A 168 -8.06 12.97 11.62
C LEU A 168 -6.69 12.33 11.81
N THR A 169 -6.24 11.51 10.86
CA THR A 169 -4.89 10.91 10.89
C THR A 169 -3.81 11.97 10.86
N PHE A 170 -3.99 13.04 10.07
CA PHE A 170 -3.05 14.14 10.02
C PHE A 170 -2.95 14.86 11.36
N LEU A 171 -4.09 15.18 11.99
CA LEU A 171 -4.14 15.80 13.32
C LEU A 171 -3.44 14.93 14.37
N VAL A 172 -3.76 13.63 14.42
CA VAL A 172 -3.13 12.69 15.37
C VAL A 172 -1.63 12.58 15.13
N THR A 173 -1.18 12.59 13.87
CA THR A 173 0.25 12.57 13.51
C THR A 173 0.97 13.81 14.03
N ILE A 174 0.40 15.01 13.84
CA ILE A 174 0.98 16.24 14.38
C ILE A 174 1.06 16.16 15.91
N MET A 175 -0.03 15.79 16.59
CA MET A 175 -0.08 15.67 18.05
C MET A 175 0.93 14.67 18.60
N MET A 176 1.20 13.59 17.87
CA MET A 176 2.23 12.60 18.17
C MET A 176 3.64 13.20 18.06
N LEU A 177 3.94 13.90 16.96
CA LEU A 177 5.27 14.44 16.70
C LEU A 177 5.66 15.57 17.65
N ILE A 178 4.71 16.42 18.03
CA ILE A 178 4.92 17.47 19.05
C ILE A 178 4.70 16.97 20.49
N ARG A 179 4.50 15.66 20.67
CA ARG A 179 4.41 14.97 21.97
C ARG A 179 3.25 15.39 22.87
N ILE A 180 2.17 15.96 22.32
CA ILE A 180 0.92 16.15 23.08
C ILE A 180 0.35 14.79 23.49
N ILE A 181 0.41 13.81 22.59
CA ILE A 181 0.03 12.43 22.89
C ILE A 181 1.30 11.59 23.09
N PRO A 182 1.46 10.91 24.24
CA PRO A 182 2.58 10.01 24.47
C PRO A 182 2.64 8.90 23.42
N ILE A 183 3.81 8.72 22.79
CA ILE A 183 4.03 7.70 21.73
C ILE A 183 3.63 6.30 22.19
N LYS A 184 3.88 5.97 23.47
CA LYS A 184 3.49 4.68 24.05
C LYS A 184 1.99 4.40 23.95
N ILE A 185 1.14 5.42 24.11
CA ILE A 185 -0.32 5.28 24.01
C ILE A 185 -0.70 4.97 22.56
N ILE A 186 -0.07 5.65 21.59
CA ILE A 186 -0.34 5.45 20.16
C ILE A 186 0.06 4.05 19.73
N ILE A 187 1.26 3.58 20.12
CA ILE A 187 1.72 2.22 19.80
C ILE A 187 0.77 1.15 20.37
N ILE A 188 0.32 1.31 21.62
CA ILE A 188 -0.64 0.38 22.24
C ILE A 188 -1.96 0.43 21.49
N ALA A 189 -2.45 1.62 21.16
CA ALA A 189 -3.69 1.79 20.40
C ALA A 189 -3.59 1.12 19.03
N ASP A 190 -2.55 1.38 18.24
CA ASP A 190 -2.36 0.79 16.92
C ASP A 190 -2.26 -0.74 16.96
N CYS A 191 -1.57 -1.29 17.97
CA CYS A 191 -1.47 -2.73 18.19
C CYS A 191 -2.85 -3.35 18.47
N VAL A 192 -3.61 -2.77 19.42
CA VAL A 192 -4.95 -3.25 19.77
C VAL A 192 -5.92 -3.11 18.59
N MET A 193 -5.91 -1.96 17.90
CA MET A 193 -6.80 -1.70 16.77
C MET A 193 -6.51 -2.63 15.60
N THR A 194 -5.24 -2.88 15.26
CA THR A 194 -4.87 -3.82 14.18
C THR A 194 -5.41 -5.22 14.44
N MET A 195 -5.26 -5.72 15.68
CA MET A 195 -5.79 -7.04 16.07
C MET A 195 -7.32 -7.08 16.03
N LEU A 196 -7.98 -6.04 16.55
CA LEU A 196 -9.44 -5.91 16.54
C LEU A 196 -9.98 -5.88 15.10
N PHE A 197 -9.34 -5.11 14.21
CA PHE A 197 -9.73 -5.01 12.81
C PHE A 197 -9.63 -6.35 12.07
N LEU A 198 -8.58 -7.13 12.32
CA LEU A 198 -8.47 -8.49 11.77
C LEU A 198 -9.64 -9.37 12.21
N ILE A 199 -9.99 -9.35 13.50
CA ILE A 199 -11.12 -10.11 14.04
C ILE A 199 -12.43 -9.66 13.39
N ILE A 200 -12.70 -8.34 13.36
CA ILE A 200 -13.91 -7.78 12.76
C ILE A 200 -14.01 -8.18 11.27
N PHE A 201 -12.92 -8.11 10.52
CA PHE A 201 -12.93 -8.47 9.11
C PHE A 201 -13.24 -9.96 8.89
N VAL A 202 -12.66 -10.85 9.71
CA VAL A 202 -12.94 -12.29 9.66
C VAL A 202 -14.41 -12.57 10.01
N VAL A 203 -14.96 -11.92 11.03
CA VAL A 203 -16.38 -12.04 11.39
C VAL A 203 -17.27 -11.56 10.25
N LEU A 204 -16.99 -10.39 9.67
CA LEU A 204 -17.75 -9.86 8.54
C LEU A 204 -17.74 -10.83 7.36
N TYR A 205 -16.62 -11.49 7.08
CA TYR A 205 -16.56 -12.51 6.03
C TYR A 205 -17.41 -13.72 6.35
N ARG A 206 -17.33 -14.24 7.59
CA ARG A 206 -18.15 -15.38 8.02
C ARG A 206 -19.63 -15.07 7.90
N LEU A 207 -20.06 -13.88 8.28
CA LEU A 207 -21.45 -13.42 8.12
C LEU A 207 -21.89 -13.37 6.65
N ASN A 208 -21.03 -12.88 5.74
CA ASN A 208 -21.31 -12.88 4.30
C ASN A 208 -21.48 -14.31 3.75
N VAL A 209 -20.62 -15.24 4.16
CA VAL A 209 -20.70 -16.66 3.76
C VAL A 209 -21.97 -17.33 4.31
N LEU A 210 -22.31 -17.09 5.58
CA LEU A 210 -23.53 -17.62 6.20
C LEU A 210 -24.79 -17.14 5.49
N ARG A 211 -24.89 -15.83 5.21
CA ARG A 211 -26.00 -15.25 4.46
C ARG A 211 -26.16 -15.88 3.06
N LEU A 212 -25.04 -16.18 2.40
CA LEU A 212 -25.05 -16.87 1.12
C LEU A 212 -25.55 -18.33 1.26
N HIS A 213 -25.16 -19.02 2.32
CA HIS A 213 -25.63 -20.37 2.60
C HIS A 213 -27.14 -20.42 2.89
N GLU A 214 -27.65 -19.50 3.73
CA GLU A 214 -29.08 -19.39 4.03
C GLU A 214 -29.94 -19.15 2.78
N LEU A 215 -29.45 -18.30 1.86
CA LEU A 215 -30.10 -18.04 0.57
C LEU A 215 -30.07 -19.25 -0.37
N ARG A 216 -29.02 -20.09 -0.31
CA ARG A 216 -28.92 -21.34 -1.08
C ARG A 216 -29.81 -22.43 -0.52
N ALA A 217 -29.90 -22.54 0.81
CA ALA A 217 -30.71 -23.52 1.52
C ALA A 217 -32.23 -23.25 1.44
N GLY A 218 -32.66 -22.14 0.82
CA GLY A 218 -34.07 -21.78 0.70
C GLY A 218 -34.72 -21.34 2.01
N MET A 219 -33.94 -21.19 3.08
CA MET A 219 -34.40 -20.77 4.41
C MET A 219 -34.72 -19.27 4.47
N ALA A 220 -34.22 -18.48 3.49
CA ALA A 220 -34.56 -17.08 3.34
C ALA A 220 -36.02 -16.93 2.83
N HIS A 221 -36.91 -16.57 3.75
CA HIS A 221 -38.35 -16.44 3.54
C HIS A 221 -38.73 -15.60 2.30
N SER A 222 -39.20 -16.29 1.25
CA SER A 222 -40.29 -16.01 0.28
C SER A 222 -40.80 -14.57 -0.02
N LYS A 223 -40.07 -13.48 0.23
CA LYS A 223 -40.60 -12.10 0.01
C LYS A 223 -39.89 -11.27 -1.06
N THR A 224 -38.83 -11.76 -1.68
CA THR A 224 -38.09 -10.97 -2.68
C THR A 224 -38.22 -11.53 -4.09
N LYS A 225 -39.00 -10.82 -4.92
CA LYS A 225 -39.22 -10.98 -6.38
C LYS A 225 -37.93 -11.05 -7.24
N ASN A 226 -36.74 -11.01 -6.63
CA ASN A 226 -35.45 -10.92 -7.30
C ASN A 226 -34.38 -11.83 -6.68
N THR A 227 -34.77 -13.01 -6.19
CA THR A 227 -33.89 -13.94 -5.46
C THR A 227 -32.67 -14.38 -6.27
N LEU A 228 -32.79 -14.50 -7.60
CA LEU A 228 -31.70 -14.94 -8.47
C LEU A 228 -30.62 -13.85 -8.64
N SER A 229 -31.01 -12.61 -8.95
CA SER A 229 -30.07 -11.49 -9.07
C SER A 229 -29.30 -11.25 -7.76
N ILE A 230 -29.98 -11.33 -6.62
CA ILE A 230 -29.35 -11.16 -5.30
C ILE A 230 -28.37 -12.30 -5.00
N LYS A 231 -28.71 -13.55 -5.38
CA LYS A 231 -27.80 -14.71 -5.25
C LYS A 231 -26.52 -14.51 -6.05
N PHE A 232 -26.61 -14.05 -7.30
CA PHE A 232 -25.44 -13.77 -8.13
C PHE A 232 -24.56 -12.68 -7.54
N GLN A 233 -25.15 -11.54 -7.15
CA GLN A 233 -24.43 -10.42 -6.54
C GLN A 233 -23.72 -10.82 -5.24
N LEU A 234 -24.39 -11.59 -4.37
CA LEU A 234 -23.79 -12.03 -3.12
C LEU A 234 -22.68 -13.07 -3.34
N LEU A 235 -22.82 -13.94 -4.35
CA LEU A 235 -21.80 -14.91 -4.71
C LEU A 235 -20.52 -14.22 -5.22
N GLU A 236 -20.68 -13.18 -6.04
CA GLU A 236 -19.59 -12.34 -6.49
C GLU A 236 -18.94 -11.57 -5.32
N ASN A 237 -19.74 -10.95 -4.47
CA ASN A 237 -19.23 -10.23 -3.30
C ASN A 237 -18.42 -11.16 -2.35
N VAL A 238 -18.89 -12.39 -2.09
CA VAL A 238 -18.13 -13.36 -1.27
C VAL A 238 -16.80 -13.75 -1.92
N LYS A 239 -16.75 -13.91 -3.26
CA LYS A 239 -15.50 -14.16 -3.99
C LYS A 239 -14.52 -12.99 -3.83
N VAL A 240 -14.97 -11.76 -4.05
CA VAL A 240 -14.16 -10.55 -3.88
C VAL A 240 -13.70 -10.43 -2.43
N MET A 241 -14.60 -10.65 -1.46
CA MET A 241 -14.28 -10.56 -0.04
C MET A 241 -13.24 -11.58 0.42
N ARG A 242 -13.21 -12.79 -0.19
CA ARG A 242 -12.13 -13.76 0.06
C ARG A 242 -10.77 -13.23 -0.39
N LEU A 243 -10.70 -12.58 -1.55
CA LEU A 243 -9.47 -12.00 -2.05
C LEU A 243 -9.03 -10.81 -1.18
N VAL A 244 -9.98 -9.94 -0.84
CA VAL A 244 -9.73 -8.83 0.09
C VAL A 244 -9.30 -9.35 1.45
N MET A 245 -9.83 -10.47 1.94
CA MET A 245 -9.37 -11.08 3.20
C MET A 245 -7.89 -11.45 3.15
N ILE A 246 -7.42 -12.09 2.08
CA ILE A 246 -6.01 -12.48 1.95
C ILE A 246 -5.14 -11.23 1.98
N ALA A 247 -5.44 -10.23 1.16
CA ALA A 247 -4.70 -8.97 1.12
C ALA A 247 -4.74 -8.23 2.48
N PHE A 248 -5.91 -8.19 3.12
CA PHE A 248 -6.12 -7.58 4.43
C PHE A 248 -5.33 -8.29 5.53
N SER A 249 -5.26 -9.62 5.49
CA SER A 249 -4.55 -10.43 6.49
C SER A 249 -3.04 -10.24 6.35
N VAL A 250 -2.53 -10.29 5.12
CA VAL A 250 -1.10 -9.99 4.83
C VAL A 250 -0.77 -8.56 5.25
N GLY A 251 -1.61 -7.58 4.88
CA GLY A 251 -1.45 -6.19 5.30
C GLY A 251 -1.42 -6.03 6.82
N SER A 252 -2.37 -6.65 7.53
CA SER A 252 -2.44 -6.61 9.00
C SER A 252 -1.20 -7.22 9.66
N ILE A 253 -0.68 -8.34 9.14
CA ILE A 253 0.56 -8.96 9.64
C ILE A 253 1.76 -8.03 9.43
N LEU A 254 1.90 -7.46 8.23
CA LEU A 254 2.98 -6.52 7.92
C LEU A 254 2.90 -5.26 8.80
N THR A 255 1.70 -4.71 8.98
CA THR A 255 1.45 -3.58 9.88
C THR A 255 1.81 -3.94 11.32
N PHE A 256 1.45 -5.12 11.80
CA PHE A 256 1.79 -5.58 13.15
C PHE A 256 3.30 -5.72 13.35
N ILE A 257 4.02 -6.28 12.37
CA ILE A 257 5.49 -6.33 12.37
C ILE A 257 6.08 -4.91 12.39
N GLY A 258 5.54 -4.00 11.58
CA GLY A 258 5.96 -2.60 11.53
C GLY A 258 5.78 -1.87 12.87
N ILE A 259 4.61 -2.00 13.50
CA ILE A 259 4.33 -1.47 14.85
C ILE A 259 5.30 -2.09 15.85
N GLY A 260 5.57 -3.39 15.76
CA GLY A 260 6.54 -4.08 16.62
C GLY A 260 7.95 -3.52 16.51
N LEU A 261 8.46 -3.33 15.28
CA LEU A 261 9.78 -2.73 15.04
C LEU A 261 9.84 -1.28 15.55
N PHE A 262 8.77 -0.51 15.35
CA PHE A 262 8.66 0.86 15.85
C PHE A 262 8.64 0.90 17.38
N ALA A 263 7.92 -0.02 18.02
CA ALA A 263 7.86 -0.16 19.47
C ALA A 263 9.21 -0.58 20.07
N LEU A 264 9.90 -1.54 19.46
CA LEU A 264 11.24 -1.95 19.85
C LEU A 264 12.20 -0.76 19.76
N ALA A 265 12.14 0.03 18.68
CA ALA A 265 13.00 1.20 18.50
C ALA A 265 12.76 2.32 19.52
N LEU A 266 11.51 2.58 19.90
CA LEU A 266 11.16 3.77 20.70
C LEU A 266 10.91 3.48 22.18
N LEU A 267 10.54 2.25 22.55
CA LEU A 267 10.18 1.89 23.93
C LEU A 267 11.20 0.96 24.58
N VAL A 268 11.79 0.02 23.84
CA VAL A 268 12.67 -1.03 24.40
C VAL A 268 14.14 -0.64 24.25
N TYR A 269 14.59 -0.39 23.02
CA TYR A 269 15.97 0.00 22.73
C TYR A 269 16.20 1.50 22.83
N TYR A 270 15.41 2.17 23.67
CA TYR A 270 15.48 3.61 23.84
C TYR A 270 16.90 4.09 24.23
N ASP A 271 17.53 3.39 25.17
CA ASP A 271 18.90 3.70 25.66
C ASP A 271 20.02 3.06 24.82
N GLN A 272 19.69 2.22 23.83
CA GLN A 272 20.65 1.48 23.01
C GLN A 272 20.61 1.97 21.56
N PRO A 273 21.47 2.95 21.19
CA PRO A 273 21.39 3.61 19.89
C PRO A 273 21.54 2.65 18.71
N GLU A 274 22.39 1.62 18.81
CA GLU A 274 22.64 0.68 17.71
C GLU A 274 21.44 -0.23 17.41
N ALA A 275 20.87 -0.86 18.45
CA ALA A 275 19.70 -1.73 18.30
C ALA A 275 18.48 -0.94 17.82
N ARG A 276 18.34 0.29 18.30
CA ARG A 276 17.32 1.23 17.86
C ARG A 276 17.45 1.61 16.39
N GLN A 277 18.65 1.92 15.95
CA GLN A 277 18.95 2.24 14.56
C GLN A 277 18.65 1.06 13.65
N LEU A 278 19.03 -0.16 14.04
CA LEU A 278 18.69 -1.37 13.30
C LEU A 278 17.17 -1.53 13.15
N CYS A 279 16.40 -1.36 14.23
CA CYS A 279 14.94 -1.47 14.18
C CYS A 279 14.31 -0.45 13.21
N LEU A 280 14.80 0.79 13.20
CA LEU A 280 14.30 1.83 12.29
C LEU A 280 14.66 1.55 10.83
N VAL A 281 15.86 1.06 10.55
CA VAL A 281 16.27 0.69 9.19
C VAL A 281 15.50 -0.53 8.69
N LEU A 282 15.24 -1.52 9.55
CA LEU A 282 14.39 -2.67 9.22
C LEU A 282 12.94 -2.26 8.98
N LEU A 283 12.41 -1.29 9.73
CA LEU A 283 11.09 -0.73 9.50
C LEU A 283 11.00 -0.04 8.13
N ASP A 284 11.98 0.79 7.79
CA ASP A 284 12.04 1.46 6.49
C ASP A 284 12.10 0.44 5.34
N LEU A 285 12.94 -0.59 5.47
CA LEU A 285 13.04 -1.68 4.50
C LEU A 285 11.73 -2.47 4.38
N LEU A 286 11.05 -2.78 5.50
CA LEU A 286 9.77 -3.47 5.51
C LEU A 286 8.72 -2.68 4.71
N VAL A 287 8.66 -1.36 4.93
CA VAL A 287 7.74 -0.48 4.21
C VAL A 287 8.06 -0.48 2.72
N ALA A 288 9.33 -0.31 2.34
CA ALA A 288 9.75 -0.32 0.94
C ALA A 288 9.38 -1.64 0.24
N LEU A 289 9.69 -2.79 0.86
CA LEU A 289 9.40 -4.10 0.31
C LEU A 289 7.89 -4.42 0.28
N SER A 290 7.11 -3.95 1.25
CA SER A 290 5.67 -4.23 1.32
C SER A 290 4.92 -3.77 0.06
N THR A 291 5.31 -2.63 -0.51
CA THR A 291 4.71 -2.10 -1.74
C THR A 291 5.00 -2.98 -2.95
N ALA A 292 6.23 -3.45 -3.08
CA ALA A 292 6.68 -4.35 -4.15
C ALA A 292 6.01 -5.72 -4.03
N VAL A 293 6.09 -6.34 -2.85
CA VAL A 293 5.49 -7.65 -2.57
C VAL A 293 3.97 -7.60 -2.79
N GLY A 294 3.30 -6.53 -2.35
CA GLY A 294 1.88 -6.32 -2.58
C GLY A 294 1.55 -6.30 -4.07
N PHE A 295 2.27 -5.51 -4.87
CA PHE A 295 2.05 -5.45 -6.32
C PHE A 295 2.25 -6.82 -6.99
N PHE A 296 3.36 -7.51 -6.72
CA PHE A 296 3.63 -8.81 -7.33
C PHE A 296 2.63 -9.89 -6.90
N ALA A 297 2.19 -9.87 -5.64
CA ALA A 297 1.14 -10.78 -5.17
C ALA A 297 -0.17 -10.57 -5.94
N PHE A 298 -0.61 -9.32 -6.11
CA PHE A 298 -1.80 -9.00 -6.91
C PHE A 298 -1.62 -9.40 -8.38
N LEU A 299 -0.46 -9.14 -8.98
CA LEU A 299 -0.15 -9.56 -10.35
C LEU A 299 -0.23 -11.08 -10.52
N LEU A 300 0.21 -11.85 -9.51
CA LEU A 300 0.13 -13.31 -9.53
C LEU A 300 -1.31 -13.82 -9.38
N ILE A 301 -2.10 -13.19 -8.52
CA ILE A 301 -3.49 -13.58 -8.22
C ILE A 301 -4.46 -13.17 -9.34
N PHE A 302 -4.26 -12.01 -9.98
CA PHE A 302 -5.21 -11.43 -10.92
C PHE A 302 -4.75 -11.51 -12.38
N ASN A 303 -5.41 -12.37 -13.16
CA ASN A 303 -5.20 -12.45 -14.61
C ASN A 303 -5.48 -11.11 -15.32
N GLU A 304 -6.47 -10.34 -14.87
CA GLU A 304 -6.78 -9.01 -15.42
C GLU A 304 -5.61 -8.04 -15.30
N TRP A 305 -4.80 -8.15 -14.24
CA TRP A 305 -3.64 -7.28 -14.06
C TRP A 305 -2.52 -7.65 -15.03
N ARG A 306 -2.32 -8.94 -15.28
CA ARG A 306 -1.39 -9.41 -16.33
C ARG A 306 -1.80 -8.89 -17.71
N GLN A 307 -3.09 -8.95 -18.02
CA GLN A 307 -3.64 -8.42 -19.28
C GLN A 307 -3.48 -6.91 -19.38
N ALA A 308 -3.84 -6.17 -18.32
CA ALA A 308 -3.70 -4.71 -18.29
C ALA A 308 -2.25 -4.27 -18.51
N ILE A 309 -1.26 -4.99 -17.96
CA ILE A 309 0.16 -4.70 -18.17
C ILE A 309 0.56 -4.95 -19.63
N GLY A 310 0.05 -6.00 -20.27
CA GLY A 310 0.28 -6.27 -21.69
C GLY A 310 -0.25 -5.15 -22.60
N GLU A 311 -1.34 -4.50 -22.19
CA GLU A 311 -1.94 -3.35 -22.89
C GLU A 311 -1.32 -2.00 -22.50
N TRP A 312 -0.33 -1.97 -21.61
CA TRP A 312 0.24 -0.71 -21.14
C TRP A 312 1.04 -0.02 -22.26
N PRO A 313 0.67 1.19 -22.71
CA PRO A 313 1.31 1.87 -23.85
C PRO A 313 2.82 2.06 -23.72
N LEU A 314 3.34 2.21 -22.49
CA LEU A 314 4.79 2.31 -22.25
C LEU A 314 5.49 0.96 -22.38
N ALA A 315 4.88 -0.13 -21.89
CA ALA A 315 5.41 -1.48 -22.07
C ALA A 315 5.35 -1.88 -23.55
N LEU A 316 4.29 -1.53 -24.27
CA LEU A 316 4.18 -1.70 -25.72
C LEU A 316 5.26 -0.91 -26.47
N LYS A 317 5.51 0.36 -26.09
CA LYS A 317 6.62 1.15 -26.67
C LYS A 317 7.99 0.56 -26.35
N LEU A 318 8.24 0.12 -25.11
CA LEU A 318 9.51 -0.50 -24.71
C LEU A 318 9.73 -1.83 -25.43
N CYS A 319 8.71 -2.68 -25.50
CA CYS A 319 8.72 -3.92 -26.26
C CYS A 319 8.90 -3.67 -27.75
N HIS A 320 8.28 -2.62 -28.31
CA HIS A 320 8.46 -2.26 -29.71
C HIS A 320 9.87 -1.74 -29.99
N ILE A 321 10.47 -0.97 -29.07
CA ILE A 321 11.87 -0.50 -29.17
C ILE A 321 12.85 -1.68 -29.05
N LEU A 322 12.64 -2.57 -28.08
CA LEU A 322 13.45 -3.78 -27.88
C LEU A 322 13.28 -4.77 -29.06
N ARG A 323 12.09 -4.87 -29.64
CA ARG A 323 11.79 -5.71 -30.81
C ARG A 323 12.32 -5.12 -32.11
N ILE A 324 12.37 -3.80 -32.25
CA ILE A 324 13.09 -3.11 -33.34
C ILE A 324 14.60 -3.36 -33.22
N GLN A 325 15.16 -3.41 -32.01
CA GLN A 325 16.59 -3.69 -31.84
C GLN A 325 16.97 -5.16 -32.06
N LEU A 326 16.06 -6.11 -31.84
CA LEU A 326 16.33 -7.54 -32.05
C LEU A 326 16.04 -8.05 -33.46
N ASN A 327 15.25 -7.32 -34.26
CA ASN A 327 14.90 -7.71 -35.62
C ASN A 327 15.07 -6.54 -36.58
N GLU A 328 16.20 -6.50 -37.30
CA GLU A 328 16.21 -6.29 -38.74
C GLU A 328 17.40 -7.07 -39.37
N PRO A 329 17.28 -7.64 -40.60
CA PRO A 329 16.24 -7.38 -41.59
C PRO A 329 15.51 -8.62 -42.20
N CYS A 330 14.28 -8.35 -42.64
CA CYS A 330 13.54 -8.86 -43.81
C CYS A 330 13.05 -10.33 -43.90
N GLN A 331 11.72 -10.53 -43.82
CA GLN A 331 10.96 -11.17 -44.90
C GLN A 331 9.47 -10.79 -44.85
N SER A 332 8.87 -10.79 -46.04
CA SER A 332 7.75 -9.97 -46.48
C SER A 332 6.35 -10.47 -46.10
N ILE A 333 5.45 -9.50 -46.15
CA ILE A 333 3.98 -9.47 -46.22
C ILE A 333 3.40 -10.52 -47.20
N ASP A 334 3.54 -11.83 -46.96
CA ASP A 334 2.87 -12.88 -47.76
C ASP A 334 1.99 -13.85 -46.95
N ASP A 335 2.14 -13.94 -45.62
CA ASP A 335 1.38 -14.91 -44.81
C ASP A 335 -0.13 -14.61 -44.70
N HIS A 336 -0.56 -13.37 -44.93
CA HIS A 336 -1.99 -13.01 -44.84
C HIS A 336 -2.80 -13.36 -46.10
N ARG A 337 -2.16 -13.56 -47.26
CA ARG A 337 -2.88 -14.01 -48.47
C ARG A 337 -3.19 -15.51 -48.42
N GLY A 338 -2.23 -16.34 -48.00
CA GLY A 338 -2.41 -17.80 -47.93
C GLY A 338 -3.50 -18.25 -46.94
N ALA A 339 -3.64 -17.58 -45.79
CA ALA A 339 -4.64 -17.93 -44.78
C ALA A 339 -6.09 -17.63 -45.25
N THR A 340 -6.25 -16.59 -46.06
CA THR A 340 -7.56 -16.18 -46.58
C THR A 340 -8.03 -17.15 -47.67
N ASP A 341 -7.14 -17.55 -48.57
CA ASP A 341 -7.44 -18.52 -49.64
C ASP A 341 -7.76 -19.92 -49.09
N HIS A 342 -7.11 -20.32 -47.99
CA HIS A 342 -7.43 -21.58 -47.31
C HIS A 342 -8.84 -21.58 -46.69
N TYR A 343 -9.29 -20.45 -46.14
CA TYR A 343 -10.62 -20.30 -45.55
C TYR A 343 -11.73 -20.31 -46.62
N PHE A 344 -11.49 -19.66 -47.76
CA PHE A 344 -12.43 -19.66 -48.89
C PHE A 344 -12.52 -21.02 -49.59
N ASN A 345 -11.42 -21.76 -49.70
CA ASN A 345 -11.44 -23.11 -50.27
C ASN A 345 -12.15 -24.13 -49.36
N GLN A 346 -12.02 -24.02 -48.03
CA GLN A 346 -12.79 -24.83 -47.10
C GLN A 346 -14.30 -24.54 -47.17
N LEU A 347 -14.68 -23.28 -47.34
CA LEU A 347 -16.08 -22.88 -47.51
C LEU A 347 -16.68 -23.39 -48.82
N ARG A 348 -15.88 -23.43 -49.90
CA ARG A 348 -16.30 -23.95 -51.20
C ARG A 348 -16.53 -25.46 -51.19
N GLN A 349 -15.67 -26.22 -50.49
CA GLN A 349 -15.80 -27.67 -50.34
C GLN A 349 -16.97 -28.10 -49.44
N ALA A 350 -17.51 -27.20 -48.61
CA ALA A 350 -18.66 -27.49 -47.75
C ALA A 350 -20.02 -27.30 -48.45
N TRP A 351 -20.02 -26.80 -49.70
CA TRP A 351 -21.23 -26.48 -50.48
C TRP A 351 -21.38 -27.34 -51.76
N GLU A 352 -20.42 -28.20 -52.06
CA GLU A 352 -20.54 -29.34 -52.98
C GLU A 352 -20.83 -30.61 -52.17
#